data_AF-A0A452FYX9-F1
#
_entry.id   AF-A0A452FYX9-F1
#
_cell.length_a   1.000
_cell.length_b   1.000
_cell.length_c   1.000
_cell.angle_alpha   90.00
_cell.angle_beta   90.00
_cell.angle_gamma   90.00
#
_symmetry.space_group_name_H-M   'P 1'
#
loop_
_entity.id
_entity.type
_entity.pdbx_description
1 polymer ?
#
loop_
_entity_poly.entity_id
_entity_poly.type
_entity_poly.pdbx_seq_one_letter_code
_entity_poly.pdbx_strand_id
1 'polypeptide(L)'
;TPTQNYRPISLMNTDAEILNKILSFLWNVYQRLDKDKSGVISDKELQQALSNGTWTPFNPVTVRSIIFMFDRENKAGVNFSEFTGVWKHITDWQNVFRTYDKDNSALSGFGYRLSDQFHDILIRKFNQQGQGQIAFDDFIQGCIVLQRLTDIFRRYDTDQDGWIQVSYEQYLSMVVSIV
;
A
#
# COMPACT_ATOMS: atom_id res chain seq x y z
N THR A 1 31.88 29.08 -8.40
CA THR A 1 30.47 29.47 -8.69
C THR A 1 29.65 28.21 -8.85
N PRO A 2 28.49 28.05 -8.20
CA PRO A 2 27.71 26.83 -8.35
C PRO A 2 27.05 26.84 -9.73
N THR A 3 27.39 25.84 -10.55
CA THR A 3 26.69 25.50 -11.79
C THR A 3 25.25 25.13 -11.44
N GLN A 4 24.31 26.03 -11.71
CA GLN A 4 22.90 25.66 -11.72
C GLN A 4 22.70 24.65 -12.86
N ASN A 5 22.39 23.40 -12.50
CA ASN A 5 21.98 22.36 -13.42
C ASN A 5 20.62 22.74 -14.04
N TYR A 6 20.64 23.61 -15.05
CA TYR A 6 19.46 23.90 -15.85
C TYR A 6 19.07 22.65 -16.64
N ARG A 7 17.91 22.06 -16.33
CA ARG A 7 17.33 21.00 -17.15
C ARG A 7 16.87 21.58 -18.49
N PRO A 8 17.27 21.01 -19.64
CA PRO A 8 16.80 21.43 -20.96
C PRO A 8 15.27 21.41 -21.10
N ILE A 9 14.70 22.43 -21.76
CA ILE A 9 13.26 22.56 -22.03
C ILE A 9 12.71 21.35 -22.81
N SER A 10 13.51 20.76 -23.71
CA SER A 10 13.13 19.56 -24.46
C SER A 10 12.84 18.36 -23.54
N LEU A 11 13.67 18.17 -22.50
CA LEU A 11 13.46 17.11 -21.51
C LEU A 11 12.24 17.39 -20.63
N MET A 12 11.99 18.66 -20.27
CA MET A 12 10.76 19.04 -19.55
C MET A 12 9.49 18.78 -20.36
N ASN A 13 9.52 19.02 -21.68
CA ASN A 13 8.38 18.74 -22.56
C ASN A 13 8.14 17.23 -22.71
N THR A 14 9.21 16.42 -22.77
CA THR A 14 9.09 14.95 -22.79
C THR A 14 8.51 14.41 -21.48
N ASP A 15 8.95 14.94 -20.33
CA ASP A 15 8.41 14.57 -19.02
C ASP A 15 6.90 14.90 -18.92
N ALA A 16 6.48 16.06 -19.42
CA ALA A 16 5.07 16.47 -19.45
C ALA A 16 4.21 15.57 -20.36
N GLU A 17 4.72 15.17 -21.53
CA GLU A 17 4.02 14.24 -22.42
C GLU A 17 3.85 12.84 -21.80
N ILE A 18 4.88 12.34 -21.13
CA ILE A 18 4.82 11.05 -20.42
C ILE A 18 3.79 11.11 -19.30
N LEU A 19 3.82 12.17 -18.49
CA LEU A 19 2.85 12.39 -17.42
C LEU A 19 1.42 12.45 -17.96
N ASN A 20 1.18 13.15 -19.07
CA ASN A 20 -0.13 13.22 -19.70
C ASN A 20 -0.63 11.86 -20.19
N LYS A 21 0.26 11.03 -20.76
CA LYS A 21 -0.07 9.66 -21.17
C LYS A 21 -0.44 8.78 -19.97
N ILE A 22 0.33 8.87 -18.88
CA ILE A 22 0.06 8.12 -17.64
C ILE A 22 -1.28 8.55 -17.04
N LEU A 23 -1.53 9.86 -16.92
CA LEU A 23 -2.79 10.38 -16.38
C LEU A 23 -3.98 9.99 -17.25
N SER A 24 -3.83 10.02 -18.58
CA SER A 24 -4.87 9.57 -19.50
C SER A 24 -5.16 8.07 -19.35
N PHE A 25 -4.13 7.25 -19.19
CA PHE A 25 -4.30 5.83 -18.90
C PHE A 25 -5.03 5.61 -17.56
N LEU A 26 -4.58 6.26 -16.49
CA LEU A 26 -5.20 6.15 -15.16
C LEU A 26 -6.65 6.62 -15.17
N TRP A 27 -6.96 7.69 -15.91
CA TRP A 27 -8.33 8.18 -16.06
C TRP A 27 -9.23 7.15 -16.74
N ASN A 28 -8.75 6.52 -17.80
CA ASN A 28 -9.49 5.44 -18.47
C ASN A 28 -9.73 4.24 -17.56
N VAL A 29 -8.76 3.89 -16.72
CA VAL A 29 -8.93 2.83 -15.70
C VAL A 29 -9.96 3.26 -14.67
N TYR A 30 -9.83 4.47 -14.12
CA TYR A 30 -10.74 5.03 -13.13
C TYR A 30 -12.20 4.98 -13.59
N GLN A 31 -12.48 5.44 -14.82
CA GLN A 31 -13.83 5.42 -15.39
C GLN A 31 -14.42 4.02 -15.61
N ARG A 32 -13.58 2.98 -15.72
CA ARG A 32 -14.05 1.58 -15.81
C ARG A 32 -14.37 0.99 -14.44
N LEU A 33 -13.70 1.48 -13.40
CA LEU A 33 -13.87 1.05 -12.02
C LEU A 33 -15.08 1.73 -11.38
N ASP A 34 -15.27 3.02 -11.63
CA ASP A 34 -16.44 3.82 -11.24
C ASP A 34 -17.66 3.43 -12.10
N LYS A 35 -18.31 2.34 -11.73
CA LYS A 35 -19.39 1.70 -12.50
C LYS A 35 -20.67 2.52 -12.44
N ASP A 36 -20.95 3.15 -11.31
CA ASP A 36 -22.12 4.00 -11.13
C ASP A 36 -21.91 5.43 -11.64
N LYS A 37 -20.67 5.79 -12.01
CA LYS A 37 -20.27 7.11 -12.52
C LYS A 37 -20.52 8.22 -11.49
N SER A 38 -20.43 7.89 -10.21
CA SER A 38 -20.57 8.85 -9.11
C SER A 38 -19.40 9.82 -9.03
N GLY A 39 -18.27 9.49 -9.67
CA GLY A 39 -17.02 10.22 -9.52
C GLY A 39 -16.26 9.84 -8.25
N VAL A 40 -16.65 8.77 -7.56
CA VAL A 40 -15.98 8.21 -6.38
C VAL A 40 -15.99 6.68 -6.46
N ILE A 41 -14.82 6.04 -6.41
CA ILE A 41 -14.74 4.58 -6.36
C ILE A 41 -15.03 4.10 -4.93
N SER A 42 -16.08 3.29 -4.77
CA SER A 42 -16.48 2.66 -3.51
C SER A 42 -15.68 1.38 -3.18
N ASP A 43 -15.77 0.89 -1.93
CA ASP A 43 -15.21 -0.42 -1.52
C ASP A 43 -15.64 -1.54 -2.46
N LYS A 44 -16.91 -1.55 -2.88
CA LYS A 44 -17.45 -2.62 -3.73
C LYS A 44 -16.84 -2.59 -5.13
N GLU A 45 -16.69 -1.40 -5.71
CA GLU A 45 -16.11 -1.24 -7.03
C GLU A 45 -14.63 -1.59 -7.05
N LEU A 46 -13.89 -1.13 -6.03
CA LEU A 46 -12.48 -1.48 -5.88
C LEU A 46 -12.30 -2.98 -5.66
N GLN A 47 -13.11 -3.61 -4.79
CA GLN A 47 -13.06 -5.06 -4.56
C GLN A 47 -13.29 -5.86 -5.84
N GLN A 48 -14.26 -5.46 -6.65
CA GLN A 48 -14.58 -6.15 -7.90
C GLN A 48 -13.51 -5.96 -8.98
N ALA A 49 -12.71 -4.90 -8.88
CA ALA A 49 -11.65 -4.61 -9.84
C ALA A 49 -10.32 -5.31 -9.51
N LEU A 50 -10.13 -5.72 -8.25
CA LEU A 50 -8.91 -6.36 -7.80
C LEU A 50 -9.02 -7.88 -7.86
N SER A 51 -7.97 -8.52 -8.37
CA SER A 51 -7.80 -9.97 -8.33
C SER A 51 -6.69 -10.34 -7.36
N ASN A 52 -6.94 -11.34 -6.51
CA ASN A 52 -5.95 -11.90 -5.59
C ASN A 52 -5.23 -13.14 -6.17
N GLY A 53 -5.54 -13.54 -7.41
CA GLY A 53 -4.95 -14.69 -8.08
C GLY A 53 -5.52 -16.06 -7.66
N THR A 54 -6.48 -16.12 -6.74
CA THR A 54 -7.04 -17.38 -6.19
C THR A 54 -8.48 -17.67 -6.64
N TRP A 55 -9.00 -16.93 -7.62
CA TRP A 55 -10.40 -16.99 -8.07
C TRP A 55 -11.45 -16.72 -6.97
N THR A 56 -11.02 -16.29 -5.80
CA THR A 56 -11.89 -15.82 -4.71
C THR A 56 -11.99 -14.29 -4.73
N PRO A 57 -13.06 -13.69 -4.17
CA PRO A 57 -13.13 -12.24 -4.01
C PRO A 57 -11.95 -11.71 -3.21
N PHE A 58 -11.42 -10.56 -3.61
CA PHE A 58 -10.35 -9.88 -2.87
C PHE A 58 -10.81 -9.57 -1.43
N ASN A 59 -9.93 -9.78 -0.45
CA ASN A 59 -10.24 -9.59 0.97
C ASN A 59 -10.85 -8.19 1.26
N PRO A 60 -12.11 -8.11 1.77
CA PRO A 60 -12.82 -6.85 1.95
C PRO A 60 -12.19 -5.95 3.04
N VAL A 61 -11.54 -6.54 4.05
CA VAL A 61 -10.82 -5.76 5.09
C VAL A 61 -9.64 -5.01 4.45
N THR A 62 -8.97 -5.66 3.51
CA THR A 62 -7.87 -5.11 2.76
C THR A 62 -8.32 -3.96 1.86
N VAL A 63 -9.41 -4.13 1.14
CA VAL A 63 -10.00 -3.06 0.30
C VAL A 63 -10.33 -1.84 1.13
N ARG A 64 -11.00 -2.03 2.28
CA ARG A 64 -11.36 -0.94 3.18
C ARG A 64 -10.12 -0.23 3.72
N SER A 65 -9.09 -0.99 4.08
CA SER A 65 -7.82 -0.44 4.57
C SER A 65 -7.14 0.42 3.50
N ILE A 66 -7.15 -0.01 2.24
CA ILE A 66 -6.63 0.76 1.10
C ILE A 66 -7.41 2.06 0.95
N ILE A 67 -8.76 2.01 0.91
CA ILE A 67 -9.57 3.22 0.78
C ILE A 67 -9.28 4.20 1.92
N PHE A 68 -9.27 3.72 3.17
CA PHE A 68 -9.01 4.55 4.34
C PHE A 68 -7.63 5.24 4.32
N MET A 69 -6.63 4.64 3.70
CA MET A 69 -5.30 5.27 3.56
C MET A 69 -5.29 6.47 2.61
N PHE A 70 -6.24 6.55 1.67
CA PHE A 70 -6.23 7.55 0.61
C PHE A 70 -7.45 8.48 0.65
N ASP A 71 -8.54 8.10 1.28
CA ASP A 71 -9.73 8.94 1.46
C ASP A 71 -9.48 10.05 2.48
N ARG A 72 -9.24 11.27 1.99
CA ARG A 72 -8.95 12.43 2.84
C ARG A 72 -10.20 13.13 3.36
N GLU A 73 -11.35 12.82 2.77
CA GLU A 73 -12.61 13.53 3.00
C GLU A 73 -13.63 12.67 3.75
N ASN A 74 -13.25 11.44 4.13
CA ASN A 74 -14.10 10.48 4.85
C ASN A 74 -15.44 10.22 4.13
N LYS A 75 -15.39 10.16 2.79
CA LYS A 75 -16.52 9.89 1.90
C LYS A 75 -16.77 8.39 1.67
N ALA A 76 -15.98 7.53 2.30
CA ALA A 76 -16.02 6.07 2.14
C ALA A 76 -15.75 5.65 0.68
N GLY A 77 -14.77 6.29 0.06
CA GLY A 77 -14.36 6.02 -1.31
C GLY A 77 -13.23 6.95 -1.76
N VAL A 78 -12.73 6.73 -2.97
CA VAL A 78 -11.60 7.50 -3.52
C VAL A 78 -12.00 8.23 -4.80
N ASN A 79 -11.72 9.53 -4.86
CA ASN A 79 -11.85 10.30 -6.09
C ASN A 79 -10.65 10.02 -7.03
N PHE A 80 -10.65 10.60 -8.23
CA PHE A 80 -9.57 10.34 -9.19
C PHE A 80 -8.17 10.74 -8.68
N SER A 81 -8.05 11.87 -7.98
CA SER A 81 -6.76 12.33 -7.45
C SER A 81 -6.20 11.31 -6.46
N GLU A 82 -7.04 10.84 -5.54
CA GLU A 82 -6.69 9.81 -4.55
C GLU A 82 -6.43 8.45 -5.20
N PHE A 83 -7.20 8.08 -6.23
CA PHE A 83 -7.05 6.84 -6.97
C PHE A 83 -5.67 6.69 -7.62
N THR A 84 -5.07 7.79 -8.10
CA THR A 84 -3.69 7.71 -8.63
C THR A 84 -2.69 7.20 -7.58
N GLY A 85 -2.88 7.59 -6.31
CA GLY A 85 -2.13 7.09 -5.17
C GLY A 85 -2.41 5.62 -4.88
N VAL A 86 -3.69 5.25 -4.85
CA VAL A 86 -4.12 3.84 -4.69
C VAL A 86 -3.48 2.95 -5.74
N TRP A 87 -3.58 3.32 -7.02
CA TRP A 87 -3.04 2.55 -8.13
C TRP A 87 -1.53 2.35 -8.01
N LYS A 88 -0.80 3.43 -7.71
CA LYS A 88 0.65 3.37 -7.48
C LYS A 88 0.97 2.41 -6.34
N HIS A 89 0.28 2.51 -5.21
CA HIS A 89 0.56 1.68 -4.05
C HIS A 89 0.31 0.19 -4.33
N ILE A 90 -0.82 -0.14 -4.97
CA ILE A 90 -1.13 -1.52 -5.38
C ILE A 90 -0.08 -2.03 -6.36
N THR A 91 0.36 -1.22 -7.32
CA THR A 91 1.41 -1.59 -8.29
C THR A 91 2.74 -1.88 -7.60
N ASP A 92 3.16 -1.01 -6.68
CA ASP A 92 4.37 -1.19 -5.89
C ASP A 92 4.29 -2.50 -5.10
N TRP A 93 3.12 -2.82 -4.53
CA TRP A 93 2.89 -4.05 -3.78
C TRP A 93 2.86 -5.30 -4.66
N GLN A 94 2.32 -5.22 -5.87
CA GLN A 94 2.41 -6.30 -6.86
C GLN A 94 3.87 -6.60 -7.22
N ASN A 95 4.69 -5.57 -7.40
CA ASN A 95 6.11 -5.75 -7.73
C ASN A 95 6.88 -6.44 -6.60
N VAL A 96 6.58 -6.06 -5.36
CA VAL A 96 7.19 -6.68 -4.19
C VAL A 96 6.71 -8.11 -4.02
N PHE A 97 5.40 -8.37 -4.17
CA PHE A 97 4.84 -9.72 -4.10
C PHE A 97 5.41 -10.65 -5.19
N ARG A 98 5.60 -10.16 -6.42
CA ARG A 98 6.24 -10.95 -7.50
C ARG A 98 7.70 -11.32 -7.20
N THR A 99 8.39 -10.47 -6.44
CA THR A 99 9.74 -10.77 -5.95
C THR A 99 9.67 -11.79 -4.80
N TYR A 100 8.62 -11.73 -3.97
CA TYR A 100 8.37 -12.71 -2.91
C TYR A 100 8.16 -14.11 -3.47
N ASP A 101 7.29 -14.20 -4.47
CA ASP A 101 6.88 -15.47 -5.07
C ASP A 101 8.05 -16.23 -5.74
N LYS A 102 9.13 -15.51 -6.06
CA LYS A 102 10.37 -16.12 -6.61
C LYS A 102 11.36 -16.53 -5.54
N ASP A 103 11.59 -15.68 -4.53
CA ASP A 103 12.75 -15.79 -3.64
C ASP A 103 12.40 -15.82 -2.13
N ASN A 104 11.11 -15.88 -1.75
CA ASN A 104 10.58 -15.81 -0.38
C ASN A 104 11.10 -14.61 0.47
N SER A 105 11.65 -13.56 -0.14
CA SER A 105 12.46 -12.52 0.56
C SER A 105 11.91 -11.08 0.48
N ALA A 106 10.67 -10.90 0.01
CA ALA A 106 10.13 -9.63 -0.42
C ALA A 106 10.01 -8.49 0.59
N LEU A 107 9.90 -8.74 1.89
CA LEU A 107 9.80 -7.63 2.85
C LEU A 107 11.10 -6.80 2.89
N SER A 108 12.23 -7.40 2.50
CA SER A 108 13.49 -6.69 2.29
C SER A 108 13.38 -5.61 1.19
N GLY A 109 12.54 -5.85 0.16
CA GLY A 109 12.31 -4.91 -0.95
C GLY A 109 11.55 -3.64 -0.53
N PHE A 110 10.82 -3.68 0.58
CA PHE A 110 10.21 -2.49 1.20
C PHE A 110 11.15 -1.76 2.18
N GLY A 111 12.40 -2.22 2.32
CA GLY A 111 13.37 -1.67 3.26
C GLY A 111 13.17 -2.12 4.71
N TYR A 112 12.33 -3.13 4.96
CA TYR A 112 12.20 -3.72 6.28
C TYR A 112 13.38 -4.65 6.57
N ARG A 113 13.93 -4.57 7.78
CA ARG A 113 14.97 -5.46 8.30
C ARG A 113 14.34 -6.42 9.31
N LEU A 114 13.69 -7.46 8.81
CA LEU A 114 13.00 -8.44 9.64
C LEU A 114 13.78 -9.76 9.64
N SER A 115 13.74 -10.50 10.75
CA SER A 115 14.29 -11.85 10.82
C SER A 115 13.38 -12.84 10.09
N ASP A 116 13.94 -13.92 9.56
CA ASP A 116 13.18 -15.00 8.90
C ASP A 116 12.06 -15.54 9.81
N GLN A 117 12.33 -15.67 11.11
CA GLN A 117 11.32 -16.09 12.08
C GLN A 117 10.12 -15.13 12.14
N PHE A 118 10.35 -13.82 12.01
CA PHE A 118 9.27 -12.84 12.02
C PHE A 118 8.47 -12.86 10.71
N HIS A 119 9.12 -13.18 9.57
CA HIS A 119 8.41 -13.43 8.32
C HIS A 119 7.41 -14.59 8.48
N ASP A 120 7.82 -15.70 9.09
CA ASP A 120 6.93 -16.84 9.35
C ASP A 120 5.71 -16.46 10.22
N ILE A 121 5.92 -15.61 11.24
CA ILE A 121 4.83 -15.11 12.09
C ILE A 121 3.85 -14.28 11.26
N LEU A 122 4.33 -13.37 10.41
CA LEU A 122 3.49 -12.56 9.54
C LEU A 122 2.69 -13.43 8.58
N ILE A 123 3.34 -14.38 7.90
CA ILE A 123 2.68 -15.30 6.97
C ILE A 123 1.57 -16.07 7.68
N ARG A 124 1.86 -16.67 8.84
CA ARG A 124 0.85 -17.43 9.61
C ARG A 124 -0.31 -16.57 10.09
N LYS A 125 -0.05 -15.31 10.45
CA LYS A 125 -1.08 -14.39 10.95
C LYS A 125 -2.05 -13.95 9.85
N PHE A 126 -1.55 -13.73 8.63
CA PHE A 126 -2.35 -13.17 7.54
C PHE A 126 -2.83 -14.18 6.52
N ASN A 127 -2.25 -15.39 6.44
CA ASN A 127 -2.69 -16.43 5.53
C ASN A 127 -4.06 -17.01 5.95
N GLN A 128 -5.15 -16.49 5.37
CA GLN A 128 -6.51 -16.95 5.67
C GLN A 128 -6.80 -18.33 5.07
N GLN A 129 -6.14 -18.67 3.97
CA GLN A 129 -6.37 -19.90 3.21
C GLN A 129 -5.72 -21.13 3.86
N GLY A 130 -4.68 -20.94 4.68
CA GLY A 130 -3.97 -22.02 5.37
C GLY A 130 -3.18 -22.97 4.45
N GLN A 131 -3.12 -22.71 3.13
CA GLN A 131 -2.54 -23.60 2.11
C GLN A 131 -1.01 -23.45 1.93
N GLY A 132 -0.30 -23.01 2.97
CA GLY A 132 1.17 -22.90 2.93
C GLY A 132 1.75 -21.74 2.11
N GLN A 133 0.94 -21.05 1.31
CA GLN A 133 1.29 -19.81 0.60
C GLN A 133 0.29 -18.70 0.93
N ILE A 134 0.78 -17.45 0.97
CA ILE A 134 -0.04 -16.27 1.25
C ILE A 134 -0.60 -15.72 -0.07
N ALA A 135 -1.91 -15.50 -0.14
CA ALA A 135 -2.55 -14.85 -1.28
C ALA A 135 -2.16 -13.37 -1.36
N PHE A 136 -2.29 -12.77 -2.54
CA PHE A 136 -1.84 -11.39 -2.75
C PHE A 136 -2.55 -10.39 -1.82
N ASP A 137 -3.86 -10.51 -1.65
CA ASP A 137 -4.66 -9.66 -0.78
C ASP A 137 -4.34 -9.80 0.72
N ASP A 138 -4.03 -11.01 1.17
CA ASP A 138 -3.55 -11.27 2.53
C ASP A 138 -2.15 -10.69 2.76
N PHE A 139 -1.26 -10.79 1.75
CA PHE A 139 0.06 -10.16 1.80
C PHE A 139 -0.05 -8.63 1.92
N ILE A 140 -0.91 -8.03 1.09
CA ILE A 140 -1.26 -6.62 1.12
C ILE A 140 -1.74 -6.23 2.54
N GLN A 141 -2.67 -6.98 3.13
CA GLN A 141 -3.13 -6.68 4.50
C GLN A 141 -1.99 -6.71 5.51
N GLY A 142 -1.11 -7.72 5.41
CA GLY A 142 0.07 -7.81 6.26
C GLY A 142 1.01 -6.62 6.12
N CYS A 143 1.26 -6.15 4.90
CA CYS A 143 2.06 -4.97 4.63
C CYS A 143 1.44 -3.68 5.20
N ILE A 144 0.11 -3.51 5.13
CA ILE A 144 -0.60 -2.31 5.67
C ILE A 144 -0.37 -2.27 7.17
N VAL A 145 -0.59 -3.41 7.84
CA VAL A 145 -0.46 -3.51 9.29
C VAL A 145 0.99 -3.29 9.70
N LEU A 146 1.94 -3.94 9.02
CA LEU A 146 3.36 -3.76 9.29
C LEU A 146 3.81 -2.31 9.12
N GLN A 147 3.35 -1.63 8.06
CA GLN A 147 3.66 -0.22 7.82
C GLN A 147 3.10 0.66 8.95
N ARG A 148 1.84 0.49 9.33
CA ARG A 148 1.24 1.26 10.44
C ARG A 148 1.99 1.03 11.75
N LEU A 149 2.28 -0.23 12.08
CA LEU A 149 3.05 -0.58 13.28
C LEU A 149 4.44 0.07 13.26
N THR A 150 5.11 0.06 12.11
CA THR A 150 6.44 0.67 11.94
C THR A 150 6.38 2.18 12.07
N ASP A 151 5.38 2.83 11.48
CA ASP A 151 5.22 4.28 11.57
C ASP A 151 4.92 4.74 13.00
N ILE A 152 4.15 3.96 13.76
CA ILE A 152 3.95 4.21 15.18
C ILE A 152 5.27 3.99 15.94
N PHE A 153 5.94 2.85 15.73
CA PHE A 153 7.21 2.55 16.39
C PHE A 153 8.25 3.67 16.20
N ARG A 154 8.45 4.13 14.96
CA ARG A 154 9.39 5.22 14.62
C ARG A 154 9.08 6.55 15.29
N ARG A 155 7.83 6.82 15.69
CA ARG A 155 7.49 8.04 16.44
C ARG A 155 7.96 7.98 17.89
N TYR A 156 8.08 6.77 18.43
CA TYR A 156 8.53 6.54 19.81
C TYR A 156 10.04 6.22 19.88
N ASP A 157 10.63 5.66 18.83
CA ASP A 157 12.07 5.44 18.66
C ASP A 157 12.77 6.75 18.24
N THR A 158 12.96 7.64 19.20
CA THR A 158 13.46 9.01 18.94
C THR A 158 14.94 9.09 18.62
N ASP A 159 15.72 8.08 19.01
CA ASP A 159 17.16 7.95 18.82
C ASP A 159 17.55 6.96 17.71
N GLN A 160 16.57 6.30 17.08
CA GLN A 160 16.75 5.41 15.93
C GLN A 160 17.64 4.21 16.22
N ASP A 161 17.61 3.72 17.46
CA ASP A 161 18.41 2.58 17.91
C ASP A 161 17.67 1.24 17.76
N GLY A 162 16.38 1.29 17.39
CA GLY A 162 15.52 0.13 17.22
C GLY A 162 14.86 -0.35 18.51
N TRP A 163 14.88 0.45 19.57
CA TRP A 163 14.23 0.16 20.86
C TRP A 163 13.31 1.31 21.28
N ILE A 164 12.28 0.97 22.06
CA ILE A 164 11.41 1.96 22.69
C ILE A 164 11.23 1.62 24.16
N GLN A 165 11.19 2.65 25.00
CA GLN A 165 10.79 2.53 26.40
C GLN A 165 9.50 3.32 26.61
N VAL A 166 8.44 2.63 26.98
CA VAL A 166 7.09 3.22 27.14
C VAL A 166 6.48 2.84 28.47
N SER A 167 5.70 3.75 29.06
CA SER A 167 4.87 3.46 30.23
C SER A 167 3.66 2.61 29.83
N TYR A 168 2.96 2.06 30.83
CA TYR A 168 1.75 1.26 30.59
C TYR A 168 0.68 2.00 29.77
N GLU A 169 0.39 3.27 30.11
CA GLU A 169 -0.62 4.05 29.38
C GLU A 169 -0.17 4.43 27.97
N GLN A 170 1.13 4.68 27.78
CA GLN A 170 1.69 4.91 26.44
C GLN A 170 1.57 3.65 25.58
N TYR A 171 1.89 2.48 26.14
CA TYR A 171 1.69 1.20 25.46
C TYR A 171 0.22 0.99 25.06
N LEU A 172 -0.73 1.18 25.98
CA LEU A 172 -2.16 1.04 25.66
C LEU A 172 -2.60 2.03 24.57
N SER A 173 -2.15 3.28 24.65
CA SER A 173 -2.46 4.32 23.65
C SER A 173 -1.91 3.96 22.26
N MET A 174 -0.69 3.42 22.21
CA MET A 174 -0.11 2.90 20.96
C MET A 174 -0.96 1.78 20.36
N VAL A 175 -1.35 0.79 21.17
CA VAL A 175 -2.15 -0.35 20.72
C VAL A 175 -3.53 0.09 20.22
N VAL A 176 -4.20 0.96 20.97
CA VAL A 176 -5.53 1.47 20.60
C VAL A 176 -5.48 2.31 19.32
N SER A 177 -4.38 3.01 19.04
CA SER A 177 -4.27 3.81 17.80
C SER A 177 -4.16 2.99 16.50
N ILE A 178 -3.93 1.67 16.61
CA ILE A 178 -3.82 0.75 15.46
C ILE A 178 -5.17 0.17 15.07
N VAL A 179 -6.04 -0.04 16.06
CA VAL A 179 -7.36 -0.69 15.96
C VAL A 179 -8.43 0.33 15.60
#